data_AF-A0A7C3YFE8-F1
#
_entry.id   AF-A0A7C3YFE8-F1
#
_cell.length_a   1.000
_cell.length_b   1.000
_cell.length_c   1.000
_cell.angle_alpha   90.00
_cell.angle_beta   90.00
_cell.angle_gamma   90.00
#
_symmetry.space_group_name_H-M   'P 1'
#
loop_
_entity.id
_entity.type
_entity.pdbx_description
1 polymer ?
#
loop_
_entity_poly.entity_id
_entity_poly.type
_entity_poly.pdbx_seq_one_letter_code
_entity_poly.pdbx_strand_id
1 'polypeptide(L)'
;MLGKTYCILCGVISTSKICINCQFSLFQIKELKKVLEESLRSNRMPPEWATKAAKKIKEILEYYPEFAVYKNVISELVWTYIIDDEATREGLPIDELVQLSYTHKNRDEIIKDLEDIKIVNISTDRRLFPGEMLTPLLEVKKVYGDDFNTPNWNYYVSAIQSIFILNLVERMISSYISTGYVRRPLFALLIFKILSKVIIHYMSEKDLNDVDNFHVSEMDVSALLTILGNKRTQMKFIVNVTGIIDGESKLFQDYDEENKKFLIHEDWNKYIKIMIERIREVERERDR
;
A
#
# COMPACT_ATOMS: atom_id res chain seq x y z
N MET A 1 11.63 34.25 12.83
CA MET A 1 11.82 32.94 13.49
C MET A 1 10.63 32.06 13.12
N LEU A 2 10.81 31.05 12.27
CA LEU A 2 9.75 30.06 12.02
C LEU A 2 9.62 29.22 13.30
N GLY A 3 8.45 29.28 13.94
CA GLY A 3 8.18 28.49 15.15
C GLY A 3 8.37 27.01 14.85
N LYS A 4 9.18 26.31 15.66
CA LYS A 4 9.29 24.85 15.58
C LYS A 4 7.91 24.26 15.86
N THR A 5 7.36 23.51 14.91
CA THR A 5 6.10 22.77 15.08
C THR A 5 6.39 21.27 15.07
N TYR A 6 5.47 20.46 15.57
CA TYR A 6 5.57 19.01 15.48
C TYR A 6 4.78 18.51 14.27
N CYS A 7 5.36 17.59 13.50
CA CYS A 7 4.68 16.94 12.40
C CYS A 7 3.43 16.21 12.90
N ILE A 8 2.26 16.55 12.35
CA ILE A 8 0.98 15.96 12.82
C ILE A 8 0.92 14.44 12.66
N LEU A 9 1.64 13.88 11.67
CA LEU A 9 1.62 12.45 11.35
C LEU A 9 2.58 11.63 12.19
N CYS A 10 3.74 12.17 12.55
CA CYS A 10 4.81 11.40 13.20
C CYS A 10 5.37 12.02 14.48
N GLY A 11 4.95 13.21 14.87
CA GLY A 11 5.41 13.88 16.08
C GLY A 11 6.86 14.37 16.05
N VAL A 12 7.55 14.31 14.91
CA VAL A 12 8.93 14.82 14.77
C VAL A 12 8.91 16.34 14.58
N ILE A 13 9.88 17.05 15.16
CA ILE A 13 10.05 18.50 15.00
C ILE A 13 10.23 18.84 13.50
N SER A 14 9.50 19.85 13.04
CA SER A 14 9.40 20.22 11.64
C SER A 14 9.18 21.73 11.47
N THR A 15 9.63 22.26 10.34
CA THR A 15 9.33 23.64 9.89
C THR A 15 7.95 23.76 9.25
N SER A 16 7.32 22.62 8.93
CA SER A 16 6.00 22.51 8.32
C SER A 16 5.08 21.57 9.12
N LYS A 17 3.76 21.71 8.93
CA LYS A 17 2.73 20.87 9.59
C LYS A 17 2.93 19.37 9.36
N ILE A 18 3.47 18.98 8.20
CA ILE A 18 3.84 17.61 7.84
C ILE A 18 5.31 17.62 7.42
N CYS A 19 6.18 16.90 8.14
CA CYS A 19 7.62 16.87 7.85
C CYS A 19 7.94 16.24 6.49
N ILE A 20 9.11 16.56 5.92
CA ILE A 20 9.52 16.14 4.57
C ILE A 20 9.43 14.62 4.36
N ASN A 21 9.86 13.82 5.34
CA ASN A 21 9.76 12.36 5.26
C ASN A 21 8.29 11.91 5.13
N CYS A 22 7.39 12.47 5.94
CA CYS A 22 5.96 12.18 5.82
C CYS A 22 5.35 12.72 4.52
N GLN A 23 5.82 13.86 4.00
CA GLN A 23 5.38 14.37 2.69
C GLN A 23 5.76 13.39 1.58
N PHE A 24 6.99 12.88 1.56
CA PHE A 24 7.45 11.91 0.57
C PHE A 24 6.76 10.56 0.73
N SER A 25 6.41 10.17 1.96
CA SER A 25 5.61 8.95 2.18
C SER A 25 4.20 9.08 1.57
N LEU A 26 3.55 10.23 1.75
CA LEU A 26 2.25 10.51 1.15
C LEU A 26 2.33 10.59 -0.38
N PHE A 27 3.39 11.21 -0.90
CA PHE A 27 3.65 11.26 -2.33
C PHE A 27 3.77 9.86 -2.94
N GLN A 28 4.58 8.99 -2.33
CA GLN A 28 4.75 7.59 -2.72
C GLN A 28 3.42 6.82 -2.78
N ILE A 29 2.58 6.95 -1.74
CA ILE A 29 1.27 6.30 -1.70
C ILE A 29 0.40 6.78 -2.87
N LYS A 30 0.31 8.10 -3.07
CA LYS A 30 -0.51 8.71 -4.11
C LYS A 30 -0.03 8.34 -5.51
N GLU A 31 1.27 8.40 -5.76
CA GLU A 31 1.85 8.11 -7.07
C GLU A 31 1.71 6.64 -7.44
N LEU A 32 2.01 5.73 -6.49
CA LEU A 32 1.83 4.30 -6.73
C LEU A 32 0.37 3.94 -6.99
N LYS A 33 -0.55 4.46 -6.17
CA LYS A 33 -2.00 4.27 -6.36
C LYS A 33 -2.45 4.80 -7.72
N LYS A 34 -2.06 6.02 -8.08
CA LYS A 34 -2.40 6.66 -9.36
C LYS A 34 -1.96 5.79 -10.55
N VAL A 35 -0.72 5.34 -10.56
CA VAL A 35 -0.17 4.51 -11.64
C VAL A 35 -0.96 3.20 -11.79
N LEU A 36 -1.29 2.54 -10.68
CA LEU A 36 -2.08 1.31 -10.69
C LEU A 36 -3.50 1.56 -11.20
N GLU A 37 -4.18 2.60 -10.69
CA GLU A 37 -5.54 2.96 -11.10
C GLU A 37 -5.63 3.35 -12.58
N GLU A 38 -4.72 4.20 -13.07
CA GLU A 38 -4.71 4.63 -14.48
C GLU A 38 -4.54 3.45 -15.43
N SER A 39 -3.71 2.49 -15.05
CA SER A 39 -3.46 1.31 -15.87
C SER A 39 -4.68 0.40 -15.90
N LEU A 40 -5.30 0.11 -14.74
CA LEU A 40 -6.55 -0.66 -14.68
C LEU A 40 -7.69 0.00 -15.45
N ARG A 41 -7.91 1.32 -15.27
CA ARG A 41 -8.96 2.06 -16.00
C ARG A 41 -8.74 2.08 -17.51
N SER A 42 -7.49 1.97 -17.95
CA SER A 42 -7.15 1.94 -19.37
C SER A 42 -7.12 0.53 -19.97
N ASN A 43 -7.52 -0.50 -19.21
CA ASN A 43 -7.35 -1.91 -19.57
C ASN A 43 -5.92 -2.25 -20.03
N ARG A 44 -4.93 -1.62 -19.40
CA ARG A 44 -3.51 -1.87 -19.62
C ARG A 44 -2.92 -2.52 -18.40
N MET A 45 -1.88 -3.32 -18.59
CA MET A 45 -1.08 -3.84 -17.50
C MET A 45 -0.32 -2.67 -16.82
N PRO A 46 -0.61 -2.30 -15.55
CA PRO A 46 0.34 -1.51 -14.77
C PRO A 46 1.81 -1.95 -14.90
N PRO A 47 2.75 -1.00 -14.83
CA PRO A 47 4.15 -1.29 -15.04
C PRO A 47 4.69 -2.22 -13.95
N GLU A 48 5.66 -3.05 -14.34
CA GLU A 48 6.22 -4.11 -13.49
C GLU A 48 6.72 -3.59 -12.13
N TRP A 49 7.39 -2.43 -12.13
CA TRP A 49 7.92 -1.81 -10.91
C TRP A 49 6.82 -1.46 -9.90
N ALA A 50 5.67 -0.98 -10.38
CA ALA A 50 4.54 -0.60 -9.54
C ALA A 50 3.93 -1.86 -8.95
N THR A 51 3.75 -2.89 -9.78
CA THR A 51 3.16 -4.16 -9.35
C THR A 51 4.04 -4.87 -8.33
N LYS A 52 5.36 -4.93 -8.54
CA LYS A 52 6.31 -5.51 -7.58
C LYS A 52 6.28 -4.79 -6.24
N ALA A 53 6.37 -3.45 -6.25
CA ALA A 53 6.29 -2.66 -5.02
C ALA A 53 4.96 -2.88 -4.29
N ALA A 54 3.85 -2.84 -5.02
CA ALA A 54 2.52 -2.98 -4.46
C ALA A 54 2.28 -4.39 -3.87
N LYS A 55 2.73 -5.43 -4.58
CA LYS A 55 2.76 -6.81 -4.09
C LYS A 55 3.55 -6.94 -2.79
N LYS A 56 4.77 -6.39 -2.72
CA LYS A 56 5.58 -6.41 -1.48
C LYS A 56 4.92 -5.66 -0.32
N ILE A 57 4.29 -4.51 -0.57
CA ILE A 57 3.48 -3.80 0.44
C ILE A 57 2.34 -4.70 0.94
N LYS A 58 1.61 -5.36 0.03
CA LYS A 58 0.52 -6.28 0.39
C LYS A 58 1.03 -7.41 1.27
N GLU A 59 2.08 -8.09 0.84
CA GLU A 59 2.72 -9.22 1.53
C GLU A 59 3.18 -8.84 2.94
N ILE A 60 3.81 -7.68 3.11
CA ILE A 60 4.19 -7.19 4.44
C ILE A 60 2.95 -6.89 5.30
N LEU A 61 1.89 -6.32 4.70
CA LEU A 61 0.75 -5.81 5.44
C LEU A 61 -0.31 -6.86 5.80
N GLU A 62 -0.41 -7.97 5.05
CA GLU A 62 -1.41 -9.01 5.31
C GLU A 62 -1.23 -9.72 6.65
N TYR A 63 -0.06 -9.66 7.27
CA TYR A 63 0.19 -10.19 8.63
C TYR A 63 -0.37 -9.32 9.77
N TYR A 64 -0.92 -8.15 9.46
CA TYR A 64 -1.57 -7.30 10.45
C TYR A 64 -3.09 -7.47 10.37
N PRO A 65 -3.76 -7.76 11.50
CA PRO A 65 -5.19 -8.06 11.53
C PRO A 65 -6.08 -7.01 10.86
N GLU A 66 -5.67 -5.74 10.92
CA GLU A 66 -6.39 -4.64 10.29
C GLU A 66 -6.47 -4.78 8.76
N PHE A 67 -5.39 -5.20 8.10
CA PHE A 67 -5.37 -5.38 6.64
C PHE A 67 -5.86 -6.77 6.22
N ALA A 68 -5.62 -7.79 7.05
CA ALA A 68 -6.05 -9.17 6.81
C ALA A 68 -7.57 -9.28 6.62
N VAL A 69 -8.35 -8.58 7.46
CA VAL A 69 -9.82 -8.54 7.36
C VAL A 69 -10.27 -8.09 5.97
N TYR A 70 -9.73 -6.98 5.47
CA TYR A 70 -10.15 -6.47 4.17
C TYR A 70 -9.65 -7.35 3.03
N LYS A 71 -8.41 -7.86 3.10
CA LYS A 71 -7.89 -8.83 2.12
C LYS A 71 -8.85 -10.01 1.99
N ASN A 72 -9.33 -10.56 3.11
CA ASN A 72 -10.23 -11.70 3.09
C ASN A 72 -11.59 -11.37 2.44
N VAL A 73 -12.22 -10.26 2.83
CA VAL A 73 -13.51 -9.84 2.25
C VAL A 73 -13.39 -9.56 0.75
N ILE A 74 -12.33 -8.87 0.32
CA ILE A 74 -12.08 -8.62 -1.10
C ILE A 74 -11.83 -9.92 -1.84
N SER A 75 -11.08 -10.85 -1.25
CA SER A 75 -10.81 -12.13 -1.89
C SER A 75 -12.09 -12.94 -2.06
N GLU A 76 -12.96 -12.96 -1.05
CA GLU A 76 -14.30 -13.55 -1.16
C GLU A 76 -15.11 -12.91 -2.28
N LEU A 77 -15.24 -11.58 -2.30
CA LEU A 77 -15.98 -10.86 -3.35
C LEU A 77 -15.45 -11.18 -4.76
N VAL A 78 -14.14 -11.12 -4.91
CA VAL A 78 -13.45 -11.45 -6.17
C VAL A 78 -13.82 -12.88 -6.58
N TRP A 79 -13.63 -13.86 -5.70
CA TRP A 79 -13.97 -15.26 -5.99
C TRP A 79 -15.45 -15.47 -6.30
N THR A 80 -16.36 -14.83 -5.57
CA THR A 80 -17.79 -14.96 -5.80
C THR A 80 -18.17 -14.44 -7.18
N TYR A 81 -17.76 -13.23 -7.57
CA TYR A 81 -18.07 -12.72 -8.91
C TYR A 81 -17.37 -13.48 -10.04
N ILE A 82 -16.26 -14.14 -9.73
CA ILE A 82 -15.55 -14.99 -10.69
C ILE A 82 -16.22 -16.33 -10.87
N ILE A 83 -16.75 -16.95 -9.82
CA ILE A 83 -17.34 -18.29 -9.93
C ILE A 83 -18.82 -18.20 -10.31
N ASP A 84 -19.49 -17.15 -9.84
CA ASP A 84 -20.94 -16.99 -9.95
C ASP A 84 -21.32 -15.82 -10.88
N ASP A 85 -21.69 -16.17 -12.11
CA ASP A 85 -22.19 -15.21 -13.10
C ASP A 85 -23.58 -14.65 -12.72
N GLU A 86 -24.33 -15.30 -11.83
CA GLU A 86 -25.57 -14.77 -11.26
C GLU A 86 -25.27 -13.67 -10.25
N ALA A 87 -24.31 -13.87 -9.34
CA ALA A 87 -23.85 -12.82 -8.42
C ALA A 87 -23.36 -11.56 -9.16
N THR A 88 -22.76 -11.72 -10.34
CA THR A 88 -22.36 -10.60 -11.20
C THR A 88 -23.55 -9.84 -11.78
N ARG A 89 -24.66 -10.53 -12.11
CA ARG A 89 -25.83 -9.95 -12.78
C ARG A 89 -26.89 -9.43 -11.81
N GLU A 90 -27.12 -10.18 -10.74
CA GLU A 90 -28.20 -9.93 -9.77
C GLU A 90 -27.70 -9.25 -8.50
N GLY A 91 -26.38 -9.27 -8.27
CA GLY A 91 -25.75 -8.73 -7.06
C GLY A 91 -25.77 -9.71 -5.89
N LEU A 92 -24.71 -9.69 -5.10
CA LEU A 92 -24.56 -10.52 -3.90
C LEU A 92 -25.19 -9.83 -2.68
N PRO A 93 -26.16 -10.43 -1.98
CA PRO A 93 -26.66 -9.88 -0.72
C PRO A 93 -25.52 -9.70 0.30
N ILE A 94 -25.45 -8.55 0.98
CA ILE A 94 -24.38 -8.27 1.96
C ILE A 94 -24.28 -9.37 3.04
N ASP A 95 -25.42 -9.92 3.46
CA ASP A 95 -25.49 -10.92 4.52
C ASP A 95 -24.92 -12.28 4.09
N GLU A 96 -24.72 -12.51 2.80
CA GLU A 96 -24.09 -13.73 2.26
C GLU A 96 -22.56 -13.66 2.27
N LEU A 97 -21.96 -12.50 2.57
CA LEU A 97 -20.50 -12.39 2.75
C LEU A 97 -20.07 -13.04 4.07
N VAL A 98 -19.53 -14.24 3.96
CA VAL A 98 -19.07 -15.07 5.07
C VAL A 98 -17.93 -14.37 5.83
N GLN A 99 -17.00 -13.71 5.13
CA GLN A 99 -15.86 -13.04 5.78
C GLN A 99 -16.28 -11.85 6.66
N LEU A 100 -17.45 -11.23 6.41
CA LEU A 100 -18.01 -10.21 7.29
C LEU A 100 -18.53 -10.80 8.62
N SER A 101 -18.77 -12.10 8.68
CA SER A 101 -19.15 -12.78 9.92
C SER A 101 -17.96 -13.13 10.80
N TYR A 102 -16.75 -13.24 10.24
CA TYR A 102 -15.53 -13.61 10.96
C TYR A 102 -14.60 -12.44 11.29
N THR A 103 -15.05 -11.21 11.07
CA THR A 103 -14.25 -10.01 11.35
C THR A 103 -14.59 -9.39 12.70
N HIS A 104 -13.57 -8.78 13.32
CA HIS A 104 -13.71 -7.97 14.53
C HIS A 104 -14.01 -6.49 14.22
N LYS A 105 -14.00 -6.09 12.94
CA LYS A 105 -14.35 -4.72 12.49
C LYS A 105 -15.85 -4.61 12.23
N ASN A 106 -16.38 -3.38 12.28
CA ASN A 106 -17.78 -3.11 11.96
C ASN A 106 -18.07 -3.44 10.49
N ARG A 107 -19.15 -4.18 10.23
CA ARG A 107 -19.51 -4.66 8.89
C ARG A 107 -19.87 -3.51 7.94
N ASP A 108 -20.68 -2.56 8.40
CA ASP A 108 -21.09 -1.41 7.59
C ASP A 108 -19.90 -0.50 7.27
N GLU A 109 -18.92 -0.40 8.18
CA GLU A 109 -17.64 0.30 7.91
C GLU A 109 -16.87 -0.37 6.76
N ILE A 110 -16.72 -1.70 6.79
CA ILE A 110 -16.04 -2.44 5.71
C ILE A 110 -16.77 -2.27 4.37
N ILE A 111 -18.10 -2.40 4.38
CA ILE A 111 -18.91 -2.28 3.18
C ILE A 111 -18.81 -0.89 2.56
N LYS A 112 -18.96 0.15 3.39
CA LYS A 112 -18.76 1.53 2.95
C LYS A 112 -17.34 1.74 2.41
N ASP A 113 -16.35 1.15 3.07
CA ASP A 113 -14.97 1.25 2.65
C ASP A 113 -14.73 0.64 1.27
N LEU A 114 -15.42 -0.45 0.93
CA LEU A 114 -15.32 -1.11 -0.38
C LEU A 114 -16.04 -0.32 -1.48
N GLU A 115 -17.18 0.29 -1.15
CA GLU A 115 -17.94 1.16 -2.06
C GLU A 115 -17.17 2.45 -2.39
N ASP A 116 -16.61 3.12 -1.38
CA ASP A 116 -15.82 4.36 -1.56
C ASP A 116 -14.62 4.16 -2.51
N ILE A 117 -14.06 2.95 -2.54
CA ILE A 117 -12.91 2.57 -3.37
C ILE A 117 -13.36 2.03 -4.74
N LYS A 118 -14.66 1.95 -4.97
CA LYS A 118 -15.29 1.42 -6.19
C LYS A 118 -14.92 -0.03 -6.49
N ILE A 119 -14.70 -0.83 -5.45
CA ILE A 119 -14.58 -2.30 -5.59
C ILE A 119 -15.96 -2.91 -5.77
N VAL A 120 -16.95 -2.37 -5.06
CA VAL A 120 -18.35 -2.74 -5.21
C VAL A 120 -19.21 -1.50 -5.42
N ASN A 121 -20.38 -1.67 -6.00
CA ASN A 121 -21.49 -0.71 -5.95
C ASN A 121 -22.60 -1.32 -5.08
N ILE A 122 -23.25 -0.51 -4.25
CA ILE A 122 -24.35 -0.99 -3.40
C ILE A 122 -25.68 -0.52 -3.97
N SER A 123 -26.60 -1.45 -4.20
CA SER A 123 -27.97 -1.13 -4.61
C SER A 123 -28.87 -0.76 -3.43
N THR A 124 -30.05 -0.22 -3.72
CA THR A 124 -31.02 0.19 -2.69
C THR A 124 -31.53 -0.98 -1.84
N ASP A 125 -31.51 -2.21 -2.37
CA ASP A 125 -31.87 -3.45 -1.68
C ASP A 125 -30.66 -4.12 -0.98
N ARG A 126 -29.57 -3.39 -0.76
CA ARG A 126 -28.36 -3.86 -0.05
C ARG A 126 -27.69 -5.07 -0.73
N ARG A 127 -27.68 -5.09 -2.05
CA ARG A 127 -26.87 -6.03 -2.83
C ARG A 127 -25.60 -5.37 -3.33
N LEU A 128 -24.54 -6.17 -3.40
CA LEU A 128 -23.23 -5.78 -3.86
C LEU A 128 -23.09 -6.17 -5.33
N PHE A 129 -22.75 -5.20 -6.16
CA PHE A 129 -22.42 -5.40 -7.56
C PHE A 129 -20.94 -5.14 -7.78
N PRO A 130 -20.29 -5.76 -8.77
CA PRO A 130 -18.92 -5.41 -9.15
C PRO A 130 -18.79 -3.91 -9.46
N GLY A 131 -17.82 -3.27 -8.81
CA GLY A 131 -17.47 -1.87 -9.06
C GLY A 131 -16.46 -1.71 -10.20
N GLU A 132 -16.17 -0.45 -10.55
CA GLU A 132 -15.23 -0.08 -11.62
C GLU A 132 -13.85 -0.77 -11.49
N MET A 133 -13.37 -0.98 -10.26
CA MET A 133 -12.06 -1.59 -10.02
C MET A 133 -12.02 -3.10 -10.30
N LEU A 134 -13.16 -3.79 -10.25
CA LEU A 134 -13.24 -5.23 -10.51
C LEU A 134 -13.48 -5.55 -12.00
N THR A 135 -14.04 -4.61 -12.77
CA THR A 135 -14.39 -4.81 -14.18
C THR A 135 -13.22 -5.35 -15.03
N PRO A 136 -11.99 -4.80 -14.97
CA PRO A 136 -10.88 -5.32 -15.78
C PRO A 136 -10.53 -6.78 -15.45
N LEU A 137 -10.64 -7.18 -14.17
CA LEU A 137 -10.40 -8.58 -13.77
C LEU A 137 -11.51 -9.51 -14.30
N LEU A 138 -12.77 -9.08 -14.26
CA LEU A 138 -13.89 -9.84 -14.81
C LEU A 138 -13.82 -9.94 -16.35
N GLU A 139 -13.27 -8.94 -17.03
CA GLU A 139 -13.00 -9.01 -18.47
C GLU A 139 -11.87 -10.00 -18.80
N VAL A 140 -10.82 -10.06 -17.98
CA VAL A 140 -9.75 -11.05 -18.12
C VAL A 140 -10.30 -12.47 -17.97
N LYS A 141 -11.20 -12.71 -17.00
CA LYS A 141 -11.92 -14.01 -16.88
C LYS A 141 -12.59 -14.40 -18.21
N LYS A 142 -13.30 -13.47 -18.85
CA LYS A 142 -14.00 -13.74 -20.13
C LYS A 142 -13.05 -14.17 -21.25
N VAL A 143 -11.81 -13.67 -21.24
CA VAL A 143 -10.81 -13.95 -22.29
C VAL A 143 -10.05 -15.26 -22.02
N TYR A 144 -9.67 -15.52 -20.76
CA TYR A 144 -8.79 -16.62 -20.39
C TYR A 144 -9.51 -17.82 -19.77
N GLY A 145 -10.83 -17.74 -19.56
CA GLY A 145 -11.62 -18.79 -18.93
C GLY A 145 -11.22 -19.01 -17.45
N ASP A 146 -11.24 -20.26 -17.01
CA ASP A 146 -10.98 -20.67 -15.62
C ASP A 146 -9.48 -20.90 -15.30
N ASP A 147 -8.54 -20.50 -16.18
CA ASP A 147 -7.11 -20.64 -15.88
C ASP A 147 -6.62 -19.52 -14.94
N PHE A 148 -6.91 -19.72 -13.66
CA PHE A 148 -6.49 -18.84 -12.56
C PHE A 148 -4.98 -18.88 -12.29
N ASN A 149 -4.22 -19.76 -12.94
CA ASN A 149 -2.76 -19.84 -12.80
C ASN A 149 -2.01 -18.98 -13.81
N THR A 150 -2.73 -18.27 -14.69
CA THR A 150 -2.07 -17.37 -15.64
C THR A 150 -1.35 -16.22 -14.93
N PRO A 151 -0.19 -15.77 -15.44
CA PRO A 151 0.51 -14.60 -14.91
C PRO A 151 -0.38 -13.35 -14.87
N ASN A 152 -1.23 -13.16 -15.89
CA ASN A 152 -2.17 -12.04 -15.97
C ASN A 152 -3.22 -12.07 -14.85
N TRP A 153 -3.70 -13.26 -14.46
CA TRP A 153 -4.67 -13.39 -13.38
C TRP A 153 -4.10 -12.95 -12.02
N ASN A 154 -3.01 -13.60 -11.61
CA ASN A 154 -2.30 -13.33 -10.36
C ASN A 154 -1.92 -11.85 -10.24
N TYR A 155 -1.61 -11.27 -11.38
CA TYR A 155 -1.31 -9.88 -11.56
C TYR A 155 -2.50 -8.95 -11.25
N TYR A 156 -3.64 -9.11 -11.91
CA TYR A 156 -4.80 -8.23 -11.71
C TYR A 156 -5.34 -8.33 -10.27
N VAL A 157 -5.39 -9.54 -9.71
CA VAL A 157 -5.77 -9.76 -8.31
C VAL A 157 -4.83 -9.00 -7.37
N SER A 158 -3.52 -9.10 -7.59
CA SER A 158 -2.53 -8.39 -6.77
C SER A 158 -2.64 -6.87 -6.91
N ALA A 159 -2.90 -6.35 -8.11
CA ALA A 159 -3.08 -4.91 -8.36
C ALA A 159 -4.31 -4.37 -7.64
N ILE A 160 -5.46 -5.05 -7.73
CA ILE A 160 -6.71 -4.67 -7.04
C ILE A 160 -6.52 -4.68 -5.53
N GLN A 161 -5.96 -5.76 -4.98
CA GLN A 161 -5.66 -5.87 -3.55
C GLN A 161 -4.74 -4.74 -3.09
N SER A 162 -3.77 -4.36 -3.91
CA SER A 162 -2.82 -3.30 -3.56
C SER A 162 -3.44 -1.90 -3.64
N ILE A 163 -4.22 -1.60 -4.68
CA ILE A 163 -4.98 -0.33 -4.78
C ILE A 163 -5.86 -0.17 -3.55
N PHE A 164 -6.54 -1.24 -3.15
CA PHE A 164 -7.34 -1.22 -1.94
C PHE A 164 -6.53 -0.85 -0.70
N ILE A 165 -5.41 -1.55 -0.46
CA ILE A 165 -4.56 -1.30 0.71
C ILE A 165 -4.04 0.14 0.69
N LEU A 166 -3.56 0.63 -0.44
CA LEU A 166 -3.05 2.00 -0.58
C LEU A 166 -4.15 3.04 -0.32
N ASN A 167 -5.36 2.79 -0.82
CA ASN A 167 -6.50 3.68 -0.60
C ASN A 167 -6.95 3.67 0.87
N LEU A 168 -7.05 2.49 1.50
CA LEU A 168 -7.32 2.36 2.93
C LEU A 168 -6.30 3.17 3.76
N VAL A 169 -5.01 3.02 3.45
CA VAL A 169 -3.93 3.77 4.12
C VAL A 169 -4.10 5.28 3.92
N GLU A 170 -4.35 5.74 2.68
CA GLU A 170 -4.57 7.16 2.38
C GLU A 170 -5.78 7.72 3.13
N ARG A 171 -6.90 6.99 3.18
CA ARG A 171 -8.11 7.40 3.91
C ARG A 171 -7.86 7.47 5.42
N MET A 172 -7.23 6.44 6.00
CA MET A 172 -6.89 6.44 7.42
C MET A 172 -5.98 7.62 7.78
N ILE A 173 -5.02 7.97 6.93
CA ILE A 173 -4.18 9.16 7.11
C ILE A 173 -5.02 10.44 7.01
N SER A 174 -5.85 10.57 5.97
CA SER A 174 -6.67 11.77 5.75
C SER A 174 -7.64 12.01 6.91
N SER A 175 -8.30 10.95 7.39
CA SER A 175 -9.20 11.00 8.53
C SER A 175 -8.48 11.35 9.82
N TYR A 176 -7.29 10.80 10.04
CA TYR A 176 -6.46 11.16 11.18
C TYR A 176 -6.02 12.64 11.14
N ILE A 177 -5.67 13.17 9.96
CA ILE A 177 -5.33 14.59 9.78
C ILE A 177 -6.52 15.52 10.06
N SER A 178 -7.73 15.14 9.64
CA SER A 178 -8.92 16.00 9.73
C SER A 178 -9.60 15.95 11.09
N THR A 179 -9.71 14.77 11.70
CA THR A 179 -10.48 14.57 12.94
C THR A 179 -9.61 14.40 14.18
N GLY A 180 -8.31 14.09 14.01
CA GLY A 180 -7.40 13.77 15.12
C GLY A 180 -7.71 12.46 15.87
N TYR A 181 -8.81 11.79 15.53
CA TYR A 181 -9.41 10.71 16.32
C TYR A 181 -9.71 9.47 15.45
N VAL A 182 -8.68 8.90 14.82
CA VAL A 182 -8.77 7.62 14.09
C VAL A 182 -7.48 6.80 14.27
N ARG A 183 -7.61 5.47 14.23
CA ARG A 183 -6.50 4.51 14.16
C ARG A 183 -5.55 4.90 13.03
N ARG A 184 -4.29 5.18 13.36
CA ARG A 184 -3.26 5.52 12.37
C ARG A 184 -2.77 4.23 11.68
N PRO A 185 -2.59 4.21 10.35
CA PRO A 185 -2.05 3.04 9.64
C PRO A 185 -0.53 2.98 9.82
N LEU A 186 -0.07 2.85 11.06
CA LEU A 186 1.33 3.07 11.44
C LEU A 186 2.27 2.12 10.71
N PHE A 187 1.91 0.85 10.55
CA PHE A 187 2.74 -0.13 9.87
C PHE A 187 2.92 0.19 8.38
N ALA A 188 1.84 0.50 7.67
CA ALA A 188 1.90 0.89 6.27
C ALA A 188 2.69 2.18 6.09
N LEU A 189 2.39 3.21 6.90
CA LEU A 189 3.12 4.47 6.87
C LEU A 189 4.62 4.26 7.16
N LEU A 190 4.97 3.34 8.05
CA LEU A 190 6.37 3.07 8.40
C LEU A 190 7.17 2.50 7.22
N ILE A 191 6.58 1.61 6.41
CA ILE A 191 7.21 1.11 5.16
C ILE A 191 7.58 2.30 4.27
N PHE A 192 6.61 3.17 3.97
CA PHE A 192 6.84 4.34 3.12
C PHE A 192 7.81 5.36 3.74
N LYS A 193 7.87 5.48 5.06
CA LYS A 193 8.81 6.37 5.75
C LYS A 193 10.24 5.85 5.73
N ILE A 194 10.43 4.53 5.76
CA ILE A 194 11.73 3.91 5.56
C ILE A 194 12.18 4.15 4.12
N LEU A 195 11.33 3.86 3.14
CA LEU A 195 11.62 4.13 1.72
C LEU A 195 11.86 5.63 1.46
N SER A 196 11.12 6.52 2.12
CA SER A 196 11.36 7.97 2.05
C SER A 196 12.74 8.37 2.57
N LYS A 197 13.26 7.71 3.61
CA LYS A 197 14.62 7.97 4.13
C LYS A 197 15.67 7.58 3.10
N VAL A 198 15.49 6.44 2.44
CA VAL A 198 16.32 6.00 1.33
C VAL A 198 16.25 7.02 0.20
N ILE A 199 15.05 7.36 -0.27
CA ILE A 199 14.85 8.34 -1.34
C ILE A 199 15.57 9.66 -1.01
N ILE A 200 15.31 10.24 0.17
CA ILE A 200 15.95 11.50 0.61
C ILE A 200 17.47 11.40 0.59
N HIS A 201 18.04 10.27 1.05
CA HIS A 201 19.49 10.08 1.07
C HIS A 201 20.09 10.11 -0.34
N TYR A 202 19.39 9.56 -1.33
CA TYR A 202 19.85 9.47 -2.72
C TYR A 202 19.31 10.59 -3.63
N MET A 203 18.55 11.56 -3.10
CA MET A 203 17.94 12.65 -3.90
C MET A 203 18.98 13.51 -4.64
N SER A 204 20.23 13.59 -4.16
CA SER A 204 21.31 14.35 -4.81
C SER A 204 22.09 13.57 -5.88
N GLU A 205 21.89 12.26 -6.00
CA GLU A 205 22.69 11.42 -6.91
C GLU A 205 22.32 11.63 -8.38
N LYS A 206 23.25 12.16 -9.18
CA LYS A 206 22.95 12.54 -10.57
C LYS A 206 22.62 11.35 -11.47
N ASP A 207 23.33 10.23 -11.29
CA ASP A 207 23.06 8.99 -12.03
C ASP A 207 22.67 7.87 -11.06
N LEU A 208 21.40 7.49 -11.10
CA LEU A 208 20.88 6.41 -10.26
C LEU A 208 21.19 5.03 -10.86
N ASN A 209 21.66 4.94 -12.11
CA ASN A 209 22.01 3.65 -12.72
C ASN A 209 23.22 3.02 -12.03
N ASP A 210 24.14 3.85 -11.53
CA ASP A 210 25.33 3.44 -10.77
C ASP A 210 25.00 2.96 -9.34
N VAL A 211 23.75 3.11 -8.90
CA VAL A 211 23.29 2.60 -7.61
C VAL A 211 22.81 1.17 -7.78
N ASP A 212 23.69 0.23 -7.48
CA ASP A 212 23.40 -1.21 -7.44
C ASP A 212 22.46 -1.55 -6.27
N ASN A 213 22.71 -0.92 -5.12
CA ASN A 213 22.09 -1.26 -3.86
C ASN A 213 21.71 -0.02 -3.04
N PHE A 214 20.45 0.06 -2.65
CA PHE A 214 19.95 1.10 -1.77
C PHE A 214 20.06 0.67 -0.31
N HIS A 215 20.36 1.61 0.58
CA HIS A 215 20.45 1.33 2.01
C HIS A 215 19.84 2.44 2.86
N VAL A 216 19.56 2.11 4.11
CA VAL A 216 19.10 3.05 5.16
C VAL A 216 19.88 2.80 6.44
N SER A 217 20.23 3.88 7.16
CA SER A 217 20.95 3.75 8.42
C SER A 217 20.10 3.07 9.50
N GLU A 218 20.73 2.27 10.35
CA GLU A 218 20.06 1.66 11.51
C GLU A 218 19.47 2.72 12.45
N MET A 219 20.17 3.84 12.61
CA MET A 219 19.71 4.96 13.43
C MET A 219 18.40 5.55 12.89
N ASP A 220 18.27 5.71 11.57
CA ASP A 220 17.03 6.20 10.96
C ASP A 220 15.88 5.20 11.13
N VAL A 221 16.13 3.91 10.90
CA VAL A 221 15.12 2.87 11.11
C VAL A 221 14.68 2.83 12.58
N SER A 222 15.63 2.84 13.51
CA SER A 222 15.38 2.85 14.95
C SER A 222 14.57 4.08 15.38
N ALA A 223 14.92 5.27 14.88
CA ALA A 223 14.18 6.49 15.14
C ALA A 223 12.73 6.41 14.61
N LEU A 224 12.53 5.81 13.43
CA LEU A 224 11.20 5.63 12.86
C LEU A 224 10.35 4.61 13.62
N LEU A 225 10.96 3.54 14.13
CA LEU A 225 10.29 2.50 14.93
C LEU A 225 9.70 3.03 16.24
N THR A 226 10.25 4.11 16.81
CA THR A 226 9.74 4.72 18.05
C THR A 226 8.24 5.06 17.98
N ILE A 227 7.72 5.32 16.78
CA ILE A 227 6.30 5.64 16.53
C ILE A 227 5.38 4.45 16.88
N LEU A 228 5.88 3.22 16.81
CA LEU A 228 5.13 2.03 17.19
C LEU A 228 5.02 1.83 18.71
N GLY A 229 5.68 2.68 19.50
CA GLY A 229 5.67 2.64 20.96
C GLY A 229 6.54 1.51 21.49
N ASN A 230 5.94 0.38 21.86
CA ASN A 230 6.64 -0.66 22.62
C ASN A 230 7.56 -1.55 21.75
N LYS A 231 8.58 -2.13 22.39
CA LYS A 231 9.60 -2.98 21.75
C LYS A 231 9.02 -4.23 21.07
N ARG A 232 7.93 -4.81 21.59
CA ARG A 232 7.31 -6.02 21.00
C ARG A 232 6.66 -5.70 19.65
N THR A 233 5.97 -4.57 19.54
CA THR A 233 5.38 -4.10 18.28
C THR A 233 6.46 -3.74 17.26
N GLN A 234 7.55 -3.09 17.70
CA GLN A 234 8.70 -2.81 16.85
C GLN A 234 9.36 -4.08 16.32
N MET A 235 9.60 -5.06 17.19
CA MET A 235 10.17 -6.35 16.81
C MET A 235 9.26 -7.10 15.82
N LYS A 236 7.94 -7.10 16.07
CA LYS A 236 6.99 -7.70 15.12
C LYS A 236 7.08 -7.03 13.74
N PHE A 237 7.18 -5.70 13.69
CA PHE A 237 7.37 -5.01 12.42
C PHE A 237 8.66 -5.44 11.74
N ILE A 238 9.80 -5.46 12.45
CA ILE A 238 11.08 -5.89 11.89
C ILE A 238 11.02 -7.31 11.34
N VAL A 239 10.49 -8.26 12.12
CA VAL A 239 10.32 -9.66 11.70
C VAL A 239 9.49 -9.77 10.41
N ASN A 240 8.43 -8.96 10.29
CA ASN A 240 7.59 -8.95 9.09
C ASN A 240 8.31 -8.37 7.87
N VAL A 241 9.13 -7.33 8.04
CA VAL A 241 9.79 -6.64 6.90
C VAL A 241 11.13 -7.26 6.49
N THR A 242 11.64 -8.23 7.25
CA THR A 242 12.83 -9.02 6.89
C THR A 242 12.47 -10.36 6.25
N GLY A 243 11.18 -10.66 6.06
CA GLY A 243 10.72 -11.93 5.49
C GLY A 243 11.00 -13.14 6.37
N ILE A 244 11.21 -12.99 7.69
CA ILE A 244 11.46 -14.13 8.59
C ILE A 244 10.24 -15.06 8.68
N ILE A 245 9.04 -14.53 8.44
CA ILE A 245 7.79 -15.29 8.56
C ILE A 245 7.57 -16.23 7.37
N ASP A 246 7.89 -15.78 6.15
CA ASP A 246 7.48 -16.45 4.92
C ASP A 246 8.55 -16.54 3.83
N GLY A 247 9.72 -15.91 4.03
CA GLY A 247 10.80 -15.83 3.05
C GLY A 247 10.60 -14.79 1.95
N GLU A 248 9.38 -14.27 1.77
CA GLU A 248 8.96 -13.46 0.61
C GLU A 248 8.75 -11.98 0.98
N SER A 249 8.18 -11.69 2.15
CA SER A 249 7.81 -10.35 2.59
C SER A 249 9.03 -9.51 3.02
N LYS A 250 9.79 -9.01 2.04
CA LYS A 250 11.07 -8.34 2.30
C LYS A 250 11.08 -6.87 1.88
N LEU A 251 11.26 -5.99 2.85
CA LEU A 251 11.76 -4.63 2.67
C LEU A 251 13.29 -4.61 2.76
N PHE A 252 13.84 -5.36 3.71
CA PHE A 252 15.28 -5.49 3.92
C PHE A 252 15.79 -6.81 3.36
N GLN A 253 16.86 -6.75 2.57
CA GLN A 253 17.60 -7.92 2.09
C GLN A 253 18.50 -8.46 3.18
N ASP A 254 19.26 -7.57 3.81
CA ASP A 254 20.34 -7.91 4.73
C ASP A 254 20.66 -6.71 5.67
N TYR A 255 21.52 -6.95 6.65
CA TYR A 255 22.03 -5.94 7.56
C TYR A 255 23.56 -5.96 7.59
N ASP A 256 24.15 -4.83 7.20
CA ASP A 256 25.58 -4.58 7.24
C ASP A 256 25.98 -4.16 8.67
N GLU A 257 26.55 -5.10 9.43
CA GLU A 257 26.96 -4.89 10.81
C GLU A 257 28.12 -3.89 10.95
N GLU A 258 29.00 -3.80 9.96
CA GLU A 258 30.17 -2.92 9.99
C GLU A 258 29.74 -1.46 9.82
N ASN A 259 28.87 -1.20 8.85
CA ASN A 259 28.40 0.15 8.53
C ASN A 259 27.09 0.54 9.24
N LYS A 260 26.48 -0.38 10.02
CA LYS A 260 25.21 -0.19 10.72
C LYS A 260 24.09 0.26 9.77
N LYS A 261 23.93 -0.46 8.67
CA LYS A 261 22.99 -0.14 7.59
C LYS A 261 22.13 -1.34 7.23
N PHE A 262 20.86 -1.10 6.97
CA PHE A 262 19.98 -2.09 6.34
C PHE A 262 20.07 -1.95 4.82
N LEU A 263 20.33 -3.06 4.15
CA LEU A 263 20.26 -3.18 2.69
C LEU A 263 18.79 -3.34 2.28
N ILE A 264 18.31 -2.52 1.36
CA ILE A 264 16.96 -2.62 0.82
C ILE A 264 16.89 -3.79 -0.18
N HIS A 265 15.81 -4.55 -0.16
CA HIS A 265 15.58 -5.65 -1.08
C HIS A 265 15.51 -5.17 -2.54
N GLU A 266 16.15 -5.91 -3.45
CA GLU A 266 16.38 -5.52 -4.85
C GLU A 266 15.10 -5.20 -5.63
N ASP A 267 13.99 -5.87 -5.31
CA ASP A 267 12.66 -5.59 -5.89
C ASP A 267 12.20 -4.14 -5.71
N TRP A 268 12.72 -3.42 -4.71
CA TRP A 268 12.43 -2.01 -4.49
C TRP A 268 13.30 -1.07 -5.31
N ASN A 269 14.41 -1.53 -5.89
CA ASN A 269 15.39 -0.65 -6.55
C ASN A 269 14.75 0.18 -7.66
N LYS A 270 14.00 -0.47 -8.57
CA LYS A 270 13.32 0.23 -9.67
C LYS A 270 12.25 1.19 -9.16
N TYR A 271 11.51 0.81 -8.12
CA TYR A 271 10.53 1.68 -7.46
C TYR A 271 11.19 2.93 -6.89
N ILE A 272 12.28 2.78 -6.11
CA ILE A 272 13.01 3.89 -5.49
C ILE A 272 13.55 4.85 -6.56
N LYS A 273 14.20 4.32 -7.61
CA LYS A 273 14.73 5.13 -8.71
C LYS A 273 13.63 5.99 -9.35
N ILE A 274 12.47 5.39 -9.65
CA ILE A 274 11.33 6.10 -10.24
C ILE A 274 10.77 7.15 -9.28
N MET A 275 10.65 6.84 -7.99
CA MET A 275 10.15 7.81 -7.01
C MET A 275 11.09 9.01 -6.86
N ILE A 276 12.41 8.80 -6.86
CA ILE A 276 13.40 9.90 -6.84
C ILE A 276 13.18 10.80 -8.06
N GLU A 277 13.10 10.24 -9.27
CA GLU A 277 12.90 11.02 -10.49
C GLU A 277 11.58 11.78 -10.51
N ARG A 278 10.49 11.16 -10.04
CA ARG A 278 9.18 11.82 -9.94
C ARG A 278 9.19 12.96 -8.92
N ILE A 279 9.88 12.81 -7.80
CA ILE A 279 10.03 13.90 -6.82
C ILE A 279 10.86 15.05 -7.41
N ARG A 280 11.97 14.75 -8.09
CA ARG A 280 12.80 15.77 -8.79
C ARG A 280 12.01 16.53 -9.85
N GLU A 281 11.14 15.84 -10.59
CA GLU A 281 10.25 16.45 -11.57
C GLU A 281 9.28 17.43 -10.90
N VAL A 282 8.61 17.01 -9.83
CA VAL A 282 7.68 17.87 -9.09
C VAL A 282 8.38 19.06 -8.44
N GLU A 283 9.61 18.89 -7.93
CA GLU A 283 10.40 20.01 -7.41
C GLU A 283 10.77 21.02 -8.51
N ARG A 284 11.19 20.55 -9.69
CA ARG A 284 11.45 21.41 -10.86
C ARG A 284 10.20 22.14 -11.36
N GLU A 285 9.02 21.53 -11.26
CA GLU A 285 7.75 22.19 -11.61
C GLU A 285 7.36 23.29 -10.62
N ARG A 286 7.75 23.18 -9.34
CA ARG A 286 7.50 24.21 -8.32
C ARG A 286 8.42 25.41 -8.43
N ASP A 287 9.61 25.21 -8.95
CA ASP A 287 10.61 26.27 -9.15
C ASP A 287 10.38 27.08 -10.44
N ARG A 288 9.43 26.65 -11.29
CA ARG A 288 9.01 27.35 -12.52
C ARG A 288 7.80 28.24 -12.26
#